data_AF-A0A1V4TYX1-F1
#
_entry.id   AF-A0A1V4TYX1-F1
#
_cell.length_a   1.000
_cell.length_b   1.000
_cell.length_c   1.000
_cell.angle_alpha   90.00
_cell.angle_beta   90.00
_cell.angle_gamma   90.00
#
_symmetry.space_group_name_H-M   'P 1'
#
loop_
_entity.id
_entity.type
_entity.pdbx_description
1 polymer ?
#
loop_
_entity_poly.entity_id
_entity_poly.type
_entity_poly.pdbx_seq_one_letter_code
_entity_poly.pdbx_strand_id
1 'polypeptide(L)'
;MKPQQSSGRNVTAVLPGQTVLIESLPWNPHPKYAGVFLRHMVTGNDTGGRMSLHHVRIDPGCAIGDHAHNGQVETHDVLEGSGTCTLEGKKIAYVPGVLGVMPADKVHRVDAGEGGLLLLTTFSPPLV
;
A
#
# COMPACT_ATOMS: atom_id res chain seq x y z
N MET A 1 27.74 17.92 0.51
CA MET A 1 26.62 16.95 0.37
C MET A 1 25.38 17.63 0.92
N LYS A 2 24.31 17.78 0.12
CA LYS A 2 23.03 18.26 0.65
C LYS A 2 22.48 17.16 1.57
N PRO A 3 21.90 17.48 2.74
CA PRO A 3 21.20 16.48 3.52
C PRO A 3 20.12 15.86 2.64
N GLN A 4 20.12 14.54 2.55
CA GLN A 4 19.05 13.76 1.94
C GLN A 4 17.76 14.20 2.64
N GLN A 5 16.88 14.89 1.92
CA GLN A 5 15.53 15.17 2.41
C GLN A 5 14.94 13.84 2.87
N SER A 6 14.45 13.79 4.11
CA SER A 6 13.77 12.62 4.66
C SER A 6 12.74 12.13 3.65
N SER A 7 12.95 10.91 3.16
CA SER A 7 12.04 10.16 2.29
C SER A 7 10.59 10.31 2.77
N GLY A 8 9.65 10.54 1.86
CA GLY A 8 8.23 10.84 2.10
C GLY A 8 7.42 9.70 2.74
N ARG A 9 7.92 9.10 3.83
CA ARG A 9 7.22 8.08 4.61
C ARG A 9 6.27 8.75 5.60
N ASN A 10 5.06 8.23 5.70
CA ASN A 10 4.13 8.59 6.76
C ASN A 10 4.69 8.06 8.09
N VAL A 11 5.14 8.95 8.98
CA VAL A 11 5.71 8.58 10.29
C VAL A 11 4.64 8.58 11.39
N THR A 12 3.63 9.44 11.26
CA THR A 12 2.56 9.60 12.24
C THR A 12 1.20 9.58 11.54
N ALA A 13 0.23 8.85 12.11
CA ALA A 13 -1.18 8.99 11.77
C ALA A 13 -1.92 9.69 12.91
N VAL A 14 -2.73 10.70 12.58
CA VAL A 14 -3.55 11.43 13.56
C VAL A 14 -5.01 11.14 13.25
N LEU A 15 -5.74 10.59 14.22
CA LEU A 15 -7.15 10.23 14.12
C LEU A 15 -7.93 10.88 15.27
N PRO A 16 -9.28 10.89 15.24
CA PRO A 16 -10.06 11.43 16.35
C PRO A 16 -9.68 10.76 17.68
N GLY A 17 -9.14 11.55 18.61
CA GLY A 17 -8.78 11.10 19.96
C GLY A 17 -7.49 10.26 20.06
N GLN A 18 -6.74 10.06 18.98
CA GLN A 18 -5.51 9.27 19.02
C GLN A 18 -4.43 9.76 18.04
N THR A 19 -3.18 9.52 18.42
CA THR A 19 -2.01 9.71 17.55
C THR A 19 -1.22 8.42 17.56
N VAL A 20 -0.95 7.88 16.37
CA VAL A 20 -0.28 6.60 16.18
C VAL A 20 1.08 6.86 15.55
N LEU A 21 2.15 6.41 16.22
CA LEU A 21 3.48 6.36 15.62
C LEU A 21 3.54 5.16 14.68
N ILE A 22 3.57 5.41 13.38
CA ILE A 22 3.47 4.35 12.35
C ILE A 22 4.66 3.40 12.44
N GLU A 23 5.86 3.92 12.73
CA GLU A 23 7.07 3.11 12.80
C GLU A 23 7.06 2.09 13.94
N SER A 24 6.29 2.33 15.01
CA SER A 24 6.15 1.37 16.12
C SER A 24 5.19 0.23 15.81
N LEU A 25 4.43 0.30 14.71
CA LEU A 25 3.51 -0.75 14.30
C LEU A 25 4.27 -1.91 13.63
N PRO A 26 3.86 -3.16 13.90
CA PRO A 26 4.51 -4.33 13.33
C PRO A 26 4.28 -4.42 11.82
N TRP A 27 5.23 -5.04 11.14
CA TRP A 27 5.04 -5.58 9.80
C TRP A 27 4.48 -7.00 9.91
N ASN A 28 3.35 -7.24 9.26
CA ASN A 28 2.66 -8.52 9.24
C ASN A 28 2.85 -9.15 7.85
N PRO A 29 3.32 -10.41 7.74
CA PRO A 29 3.42 -11.07 6.45
C PRO A 29 2.04 -11.22 5.81
N HIS A 30 1.93 -10.98 4.51
CA HIS A 30 0.70 -11.24 3.77
C HIS A 30 0.41 -12.75 3.78
N PRO A 31 -0.81 -13.20 4.09
CA PRO A 31 -1.13 -14.63 4.20
C PRO A 31 -1.07 -15.43 2.89
N LYS A 32 -0.79 -14.78 1.75
CA LYS A 32 -0.93 -15.34 0.40
C LYS A 32 0.30 -15.07 -0.48
N TYR A 33 0.88 -13.88 -0.37
CA TYR A 33 1.98 -13.45 -1.23
C TYR A 33 3.28 -13.41 -0.44
N ALA A 34 4.22 -14.29 -0.79
CA ALA A 34 5.54 -14.32 -0.20
C ALA A 34 6.30 -13.01 -0.49
N GLY A 35 7.06 -12.52 0.48
CA GLY A 35 7.79 -11.25 0.37
C GLY A 35 6.90 -10.00 0.40
N VAL A 36 5.62 -10.14 0.74
CA VAL A 36 4.69 -9.01 0.91
C VAL A 36 4.37 -8.86 2.40
N PHE A 37 4.43 -7.62 2.90
CA PHE A 37 4.19 -7.30 4.30
C PHE A 37 3.28 -6.08 4.42
N LEU A 38 2.39 -6.11 5.40
CA LEU A 38 1.44 -5.05 5.69
C LEU A 38 1.66 -4.48 7.07
N ARG A 39 1.56 -3.16 7.17
CA ARG A 39 1.50 -2.44 8.42
C ARG A 39 0.19 -1.64 8.45
N HIS A 40 -0.71 -2.03 9.34
CA HIS A 40 -2.04 -1.45 9.46
C HIS A 40 -2.01 -0.14 10.24
N MET A 41 -2.09 0.99 9.55
CA MET A 41 -1.96 2.32 10.18
C MET A 41 -3.32 2.88 10.62
N VAL A 42 -4.35 2.62 9.82
CA VAL A 42 -5.74 2.99 10.10
C VAL A 42 -6.61 1.78 9.79
N THR A 43 -7.40 1.33 10.75
CA THR A 43 -8.30 0.18 10.61
C THR A 43 -9.73 0.63 10.30
N GLY A 44 -10.59 -0.32 9.92
CA GLY A 44 -12.02 -0.04 9.77
C GLY A 44 -12.67 0.45 11.07
N ASN A 45 -12.22 -0.02 12.24
CA ASN A 45 -12.75 0.44 13.52
C ASN A 45 -12.47 1.93 13.74
N ASP A 46 -11.29 2.41 13.34
CA ASP A 46 -10.89 3.80 13.48
C ASP A 46 -11.72 4.77 12.62
N THR A 47 -12.34 4.25 11.55
CA THR A 47 -13.07 5.06 10.55
C THR A 47 -14.57 4.80 10.53
N GLY A 48 -15.09 4.05 11.50
CA GLY A 48 -16.52 3.65 11.51
C GLY A 48 -16.91 2.81 10.29
N GLY A 49 -16.00 1.93 9.83
CA GLY A 49 -16.24 1.01 8.73
C GLY A 49 -16.15 1.65 7.34
N ARG A 50 -15.55 2.84 7.21
CA ARG A 50 -15.52 3.58 5.92
C ARG A 50 -14.28 3.30 5.09
N MET A 51 -13.11 3.22 5.74
CA MET A 51 -11.85 2.93 5.04
C MET A 51 -10.78 2.37 5.96
N SER A 52 -9.74 1.78 5.38
CA SER A 52 -8.52 1.43 6.10
C SER A 52 -7.29 1.82 5.28
N LEU A 53 -6.20 2.16 5.96
CA LEU A 53 -4.94 2.59 5.34
C LEU A 53 -3.79 1.73 5.83
N HIS A 54 -2.98 1.23 4.90
CA HIS A 54 -1.88 0.32 5.19
C HIS A 54 -0.64 0.72 4.42
N HIS A 55 0.52 0.64 5.07
CA HIS A 55 1.73 0.48 4.29
C HIS A 55 1.82 -0.96 3.79
N VAL A 56 2.14 -1.11 2.52
CA VAL A 56 2.40 -2.40 1.88
C VAL A 56 3.83 -2.38 1.37
N ARG A 57 4.68 -3.25 1.94
CA ARG A 57 6.05 -3.46 1.47
C ARG A 57 6.08 -4.72 0.63
N ILE A 58 6.70 -4.64 -0.55
CA ILE A 58 6.95 -5.77 -1.44
C ILE A 58 8.47 -5.87 -1.60
N ASP A 59 9.03 -7.00 -1.20
CA ASP A 59 10.46 -7.26 -1.30
C ASP A 59 10.91 -7.33 -2.77
N PRO A 60 12.21 -7.11 -3.06
CA PRO A 60 12.75 -7.18 -4.41
C PRO A 60 12.35 -8.44 -5.20
N GLY A 61 11.84 -8.25 -6.41
CA GLY A 61 11.43 -9.35 -7.31
C GLY A 61 10.19 -10.13 -6.84
N CYS A 62 9.58 -9.77 -5.71
CA CYS A 62 8.31 -10.32 -5.27
C CYS A 62 7.11 -9.61 -5.93
N ALA A 63 5.93 -10.20 -5.80
CA ALA A 63 4.72 -9.67 -6.41
C ALA A 63 3.50 -9.89 -5.53
N ILE A 64 2.57 -8.94 -5.59
CA ILE A 64 1.17 -9.16 -5.27
C ILE A 64 0.54 -9.66 -6.57
N GLY A 65 0.34 -10.98 -6.67
CA GLY A 65 -0.22 -11.62 -7.85
C GLY A 65 -1.63 -11.14 -8.20
N ASP A 66 -2.23 -11.67 -9.25
CA ASP A 66 -3.57 -11.25 -9.70
C ASP A 66 -4.59 -11.37 -8.55
N HIS A 67 -5.26 -10.26 -8.26
CA HIS A 67 -6.29 -10.16 -7.24
C HIS A 67 -7.27 -9.04 -7.54
N ALA A 68 -8.42 -9.09 -6.87
CA ALA A 68 -9.44 -8.06 -6.87
C ALA A 68 -10.07 -8.00 -5.48
N HIS A 69 -10.68 -6.86 -5.18
CA HIS A 69 -11.39 -6.62 -3.94
C HIS A 69 -12.89 -6.51 -4.21
N ASN A 70 -13.68 -7.38 -3.57
CA ASN A 70 -15.12 -7.45 -3.79
C ASN A 70 -15.83 -6.19 -3.25
N GLY A 71 -16.30 -5.33 -4.14
CA GLY A 71 -16.98 -4.09 -3.80
C GLY A 71 -16.11 -3.01 -3.12
N GLN A 72 -14.78 -3.17 -3.10
CA GLN A 72 -13.86 -2.19 -2.50
C GLN A 72 -13.07 -1.46 -3.58
N VAL A 73 -13.03 -0.13 -3.49
CA VAL A 73 -12.04 0.67 -4.21
C VAL A 73 -10.75 0.66 -3.42
N GLU A 74 -9.64 0.45 -4.12
CA GLU A 74 -8.29 0.53 -3.56
C GLU A 74 -7.48 1.64 -4.23
N THR A 75 -6.61 2.32 -3.48
CA THR A 75 -5.63 3.26 -4.05
C THR A 75 -4.22 2.82 -3.70
N HIS A 76 -3.25 2.95 -4.60
CA HIS A 76 -1.83 2.76 -4.33
C HIS A 76 -1.09 4.08 -4.50
N ASP A 77 -0.54 4.65 -3.44
CA ASP A 77 0.43 5.76 -3.51
C ASP A 77 1.84 5.18 -3.35
N VAL A 78 2.67 5.32 -4.38
CA VAL A 78 4.04 4.79 -4.38
C VAL A 78 4.93 5.73 -3.59
N LEU A 79 5.41 5.28 -2.43
CA LEU A 79 6.29 6.07 -1.57
C LEU A 79 7.76 5.84 -1.92
N GLU A 80 8.15 4.60 -2.19
CA GLU A 80 9.54 4.22 -2.47
C GLU A 80 9.64 3.01 -3.40
N GLY A 81 10.83 2.85 -3.97
CA GLY A 81 11.17 1.70 -4.82
C GLY A 81 10.71 1.90 -6.27
N SER A 82 10.62 0.79 -7.00
CA SER A 82 10.10 0.80 -8.37
C SER A 82 9.48 -0.54 -8.74
N GLY A 83 8.57 -0.54 -9.69
CA GLY A 83 7.92 -1.76 -10.17
C GLY A 83 6.89 -1.47 -11.26
N THR A 84 5.95 -2.39 -11.44
CA THR A 84 4.86 -2.26 -12.41
C THR A 84 3.56 -2.70 -11.77
N CYS A 85 2.51 -1.90 -11.95
CA CYS A 85 1.14 -2.34 -11.74
C CYS A 85 0.52 -2.72 -13.08
N THR A 86 -0.14 -3.87 -13.15
CA THR A 86 -0.98 -4.24 -14.29
C THR A 86 -2.43 -4.14 -13.86
N LEU A 87 -3.20 -3.24 -14.49
CA LEU A 87 -4.62 -3.02 -14.23
C LEU A 87 -5.36 -3.10 -15.57
N GLU A 88 -6.32 -4.03 -15.69
CA GLU A 88 -7.11 -4.24 -16.92
C GLU A 88 -6.23 -4.37 -18.18
N GLY A 89 -5.10 -5.09 -18.05
CA GLY A 89 -4.13 -5.30 -19.13
C GLY A 89 -3.21 -4.11 -19.45
N LYS A 90 -3.41 -2.96 -18.81
CA LYS A 90 -2.52 -1.80 -18.94
C LYS A 90 -1.43 -1.86 -17.89
N LYS A 91 -0.18 -1.68 -18.32
CA LYS A 91 0.97 -1.57 -17.43
C LYS A 91 1.19 -0.11 -17.03
N ILE A 92 1.33 0.12 -15.74
CA ILE A 92 1.59 1.41 -15.13
C ILE A 92 2.95 1.30 -14.44
N ALA A 93 3.90 2.16 -14.80
CA ALA A 93 5.18 2.22 -14.10
C ALA A 93 4.96 2.74 -12.68
N TYR A 94 5.32 1.95 -11.68
CA TYR A 94 5.25 2.35 -10.27
C TYR A 94 6.61 2.90 -9.86
N VAL A 95 6.65 4.20 -9.61
CA VAL A 95 7.79 4.95 -9.10
C VAL A 95 7.27 6.00 -8.11
N PRO A 96 8.11 6.56 -7.22
CA PRO A 96 7.64 7.46 -6.18
C PRO A 96 6.84 8.65 -6.73
N GLY A 97 5.68 8.91 -6.13
CA GLY A 97 4.74 9.95 -6.56
C GLY A 97 3.68 9.49 -7.58
N VAL A 98 3.70 8.24 -8.01
CA VAL A 98 2.60 7.65 -8.81
C VAL A 98 1.46 7.23 -7.89
N LEU A 99 0.24 7.69 -8.21
CA LEU A 99 -1.00 7.28 -7.57
C LEU A 99 -1.83 6.43 -8.54
N GLY A 100 -2.08 5.18 -8.16
CA GLY A 100 -3.00 4.28 -8.83
C GLY A 100 -4.35 4.21 -8.12
N VAL A 101 -5.44 4.06 -8.88
CA VAL A 101 -6.78 3.80 -8.35
C VAL A 101 -7.30 2.51 -8.97
N MET A 102 -7.50 1.48 -8.14
CA MET A 102 -8.04 0.19 -8.54
C MET A 102 -9.56 0.21 -8.30
N PRO A 103 -10.38 0.17 -9.36
CA PRO A 103 -11.82 0.13 -9.20
C PRO A 103 -12.25 -1.17 -8.52
N ALA A 104 -13.42 -1.13 -7.88
CA ALA A 104 -14.03 -2.32 -7.29
C ALA A 104 -14.14 -3.46 -8.31
N ASP A 105 -13.86 -4.68 -7.84
CA ASP A 105 -13.97 -5.92 -8.59
C ASP A 105 -13.02 -6.04 -9.80
N LYS A 106 -12.07 -5.11 -9.97
CA LYS A 106 -11.11 -5.14 -11.08
C LYS A 106 -9.83 -5.84 -10.68
N VAL A 107 -9.50 -6.86 -11.48
CA VAL A 107 -8.25 -7.62 -11.33
C VAL A 107 -7.05 -6.72 -11.62
N HIS A 108 -6.11 -6.74 -10.69
CA HIS A 108 -4.83 -6.08 -10.84
C HIS A 108 -3.70 -6.88 -10.17
N ARG A 109 -2.47 -6.52 -10.53
CA ARG A 109 -1.23 -7.17 -10.08
C ARG A 109 -0.15 -6.12 -9.87
N VAL A 110 0.69 -6.29 -8.87
CA VAL A 110 1.85 -5.43 -8.61
C VAL A 110 3.11 -6.28 -8.58
N ASP A 111 4.06 -5.98 -9.46
CA ASP A 111 5.38 -6.60 -9.52
C ASP A 111 6.43 -5.60 -9.03
N ALA A 112 7.16 -5.95 -7.98
CA ALA A 112 8.25 -5.12 -7.49
C ALA A 112 9.55 -5.36 -8.28
N GLY A 113 10.26 -4.28 -8.57
CA GLY A 113 11.57 -4.31 -9.20
C GLY A 113 12.69 -4.67 -8.22
N GLU A 114 13.94 -4.43 -8.63
CA GLU A 114 15.14 -4.82 -7.86
C GLU A 114 15.27 -4.13 -6.50
N GLY A 115 14.67 -2.95 -6.32
CA GLY A 115 14.67 -2.21 -5.06
C GLY A 115 13.48 -2.53 -4.14
N GLY A 116 12.57 -3.41 -4.56
CA GLY A 116 11.28 -3.58 -3.90
C GLY A 116 10.33 -2.39 -4.13
N LEU A 117 9.23 -2.36 -3.39
CA LEU A 117 8.25 -1.27 -3.35
C LEU A 117 7.78 -1.00 -1.92
N LEU A 118 7.51 0.26 -1.62
CA LEU A 118 6.70 0.68 -0.48
C LEU A 118 5.51 1.49 -0.98
N LEU A 119 4.31 1.01 -0.67
CA LEU A 119 3.06 1.65 -1.04
C LEU A 119 2.33 2.13 0.22
N LEU A 120 1.66 3.27 0.14
CA LEU A 120 0.51 3.58 0.98
C LEU A 120 -0.75 3.13 0.23
N THR A 121 -1.51 2.23 0.84
CA THR A 121 -2.76 1.73 0.28
C THR A 121 -3.95 2.20 1.10
N THR A 122 -5.04 2.53 0.43
CA THR A 122 -6.33 2.85 1.07
C THR A 122 -7.39 1.94 0.48
N PHE A 123 -8.23 1.35 1.32
CA PHE A 123 -9.37 0.53 0.91
C PHE A 123 -10.66 1.17 1.37
N SER A 124 -11.68 1.24 0.52
CA SER A 124 -13.03 1.63 0.90
C SER A 124 -14.08 0.76 0.19
N PRO A 125 -14.91 -0.03 0.92
CA PRO A 125 -14.88 -0.26 2.37
C PRO A 125 -13.53 -0.82 2.89
N PRO A 126 -13.23 -0.77 4.20
CA PRO A 126 -11.94 -1.18 4.74
C PRO A 126 -11.62 -2.64 4.42
N LEU A 127 -10.34 -2.92 4.16
CA LEU A 127 -9.79 -4.29 4.15
C LEU A 127 -10.12 -4.99 5.48
N VAL A 128 -10.65 -6.22 5.36
CA VAL A 128 -11.13 -7.07 6.46
C VAL A 128 -10.08 -8.08 6.87
#